data_AF-A0A1B9AK65-F1
#
_entry.id   AF-A0A1B9AK65-F1
#
_cell.length_a   1.000
_cell.length_b   1.000
_cell.length_c   1.000
_cell.angle_alpha   90.00
_cell.angle_beta   90.00
_cell.angle_gamma   90.00
#
_symmetry.space_group_name_H-M   'P 1'
#
loop_
_entity.id
_entity.type
_entity.pdbx_description
1 polymer ?
#
loop_
_entity_poly.entity_id
_entity_poly.type
_entity_poly.pdbx_seq_one_letter_code
_entity_poly.pdbx_strand_id
1 'polypeptide(L)'
;MGQTILLRGLTSGCVLGLFLKAAQGFTGTNVYVLLLNVDYIPILNRIAFPESVEFGFHLFISILISVILGARPHSKAFYIFAGMVIGVVLYPTTLLSNRTPGLLDFKAMFYWLVGHALYGYVLSIFYTKTKHEAA
;
A
#
# COMPACT_ATOMS: atom_id res chain seq x y z
N MET A 1 8.14 19.39 11.72
CA MET A 1 6.79 18.87 11.44
C MET A 1 6.68 18.10 10.11
N GLY A 2 7.38 18.48 9.03
CA GLY A 2 7.34 17.75 7.75
C GLY A 2 8.10 16.41 7.71
N GLN A 3 9.26 16.31 8.37
CA GLN A 3 10.07 15.08 8.40
C GLN A 3 9.33 13.87 9.02
N THR A 4 8.47 14.12 10.01
CA THR A 4 7.71 13.06 10.67
C THR A 4 6.61 12.49 9.77
N ILE A 5 6.04 13.29 8.86
CA ILE A 5 4.98 12.85 7.95
C ILE A 5 5.55 11.95 6.84
N LEU A 6 6.68 12.36 6.26
CA LEU A 6 7.38 11.58 5.24
C LEU A 6 7.75 10.19 5.76
N LEU A 7 8.31 10.12 6.98
CA LEU A 7 8.71 8.86 7.59
C LEU A 7 7.54 7.89 7.77
N ARG A 8 6.36 8.38 8.17
CA ARG A 8 5.17 7.53 8.39
C ARG A 8 4.71 6.84 7.12
N GLY A 9 4.63 7.60 6.03
CA GLY A 9 4.25 7.05 4.71
C GLY A 9 5.31 6.13 4.14
N LEU A 10 6.59 6.51 4.25
CA LEU A 10 7.71 5.69 3.82
C LEU A 10 7.75 4.36 4.58
N THR A 11 7.73 4.36 5.90
CA THR A 11 7.78 3.13 6.71
C THR A 11 6.58 2.23 6.43
N SER A 12 5.36 2.78 6.41
CA SER A 12 4.15 1.97 6.16
C SER A 12 4.15 1.38 4.75
N GLY A 13 4.54 2.17 3.74
CA GLY A 13 4.66 1.73 2.35
C GLY A 13 5.77 0.68 2.14
N CYS A 14 6.92 0.85 2.80
CA CYS A 14 8.00 -0.13 2.79
C CYS A 14 7.58 -1.46 3.40
N VAL A 15 6.89 -1.43 4.54
CA VAL A 15 6.38 -2.67 5.17
C VAL A 15 5.40 -3.39 4.24
N LEU A 16 4.46 -2.67 3.63
CA LEU A 16 3.53 -3.22 2.63
C LEU A 16 4.28 -3.83 1.43
N GLY A 17 5.23 -3.09 0.86
CA GLY A 17 6.01 -3.53 -0.29
C GLY A 17 6.81 -4.79 -0.02
N LEU A 18 7.55 -4.82 1.09
CA LEU A 18 8.33 -5.99 1.51
C LEU A 18 7.43 -7.20 1.78
N PHE A 19 6.28 -6.98 2.43
CA PHE A 19 5.30 -8.04 2.67
C PHE A 19 4.78 -8.63 1.36
N LEU A 20 4.35 -7.81 0.41
CA LEU A 20 3.85 -8.30 -0.88
C LEU A 20 4.94 -8.95 -1.72
N LYS A 21 6.18 -8.42 -1.67
CA LYS A 21 7.34 -9.03 -2.34
C LYS A 21 7.62 -10.43 -1.81
N ALA A 22 7.60 -10.60 -0.49
CA ALA A 22 7.72 -11.91 0.14
C ALA A 22 6.55 -12.82 -0.25
N ALA A 23 5.31 -12.33 -0.17
CA ALA A 23 4.12 -13.10 -0.56
C ALA A 23 4.17 -13.58 -2.00
N GLN A 24 4.61 -12.74 -2.94
CA GLN A 24 4.85 -13.14 -4.33
C GLN A 24 5.93 -14.23 -4.43
N GLY A 25 7.04 -14.08 -3.71
CA GLY A 25 8.11 -15.10 -3.67
C GLY A 25 7.65 -16.46 -3.16
N PHE A 26 6.74 -16.50 -2.18
CA PHE A 26 6.20 -17.75 -1.63
C PHE A 26 5.07 -18.36 -2.45
N THR A 27 4.24 -17.54 -3.10
CA THR A 27 2.99 -18.01 -3.74
C THR A 27 3.09 -18.11 -5.26
N GLY A 28 4.07 -17.44 -5.87
CA GLY A 28 4.17 -17.25 -7.32
C GLY A 28 3.10 -16.33 -7.91
N THR A 29 2.23 -15.74 -7.09
CA THR A 29 1.22 -14.77 -7.58
C THR A 29 1.86 -13.42 -7.79
N ASN A 30 1.52 -12.73 -8.88
CA ASN A 30 2.10 -11.43 -9.26
C ASN A 30 1.61 -10.24 -8.38
N VAL A 31 1.32 -10.48 -7.10
CA VAL A 31 0.71 -9.49 -6.19
C VAL A 31 1.64 -8.31 -5.88
N TYR A 32 2.96 -8.53 -5.88
CA TYR A 32 3.91 -7.42 -5.76
C TYR A 32 4.02 -6.64 -7.07
N VAL A 33 3.96 -7.31 -8.22
CA VAL A 33 3.88 -6.62 -9.52
C VAL A 33 2.62 -5.74 -9.60
N LEU A 34 1.48 -6.18 -9.04
CA LEU A 34 0.28 -5.35 -8.93
C LEU A 34 0.54 -4.06 -8.11
N LEU A 35 1.32 -4.13 -7.03
CA LEU A 35 1.68 -2.95 -6.23
C LEU A 35 2.51 -1.94 -7.04
N LEU A 36 3.40 -2.45 -7.89
CA LEU A 36 4.32 -1.66 -8.73
C LEU A 36 3.67 -1.16 -10.01
N ASN A 37 2.55 -1.76 -10.42
CA ASN A 37 1.95 -1.54 -11.73
C ASN A 37 1.59 -0.06 -11.94
N VAL A 38 2.10 0.53 -13.02
CA VAL A 38 1.76 1.89 -13.48
C VAL A 38 1.11 1.89 -14.86
N ASP A 39 0.81 0.70 -15.41
CA ASP A 39 0.31 0.54 -16.78
C ASP A 39 -1.08 1.19 -16.99
N TYR A 40 -1.83 1.43 -15.92
CA TYR A 40 -3.10 2.15 -15.97
C TYR A 40 -2.94 3.65 -16.23
N ILE A 41 -1.71 4.20 -16.19
CA ILE A 41 -1.41 5.60 -16.46
C ILE A 41 -0.96 5.74 -17.93
N PRO A 42 -1.74 6.39 -18.81
CA PRO A 42 -1.51 6.38 -20.27
C PRO A 42 -0.15 6.90 -20.77
N ILE A 43 0.54 7.71 -19.95
CA ILE A 43 1.86 8.25 -20.27
C ILE A 43 2.97 7.31 -19.78
N LEU A 44 2.78 6.67 -18.62
CA LEU A 44 3.80 5.83 -18.00
C LEU A 44 3.81 4.41 -18.57
N ASN A 45 2.68 3.94 -19.09
CA ASN A 45 2.54 2.59 -19.64
C ASN A 45 3.36 2.29 -20.90
N ARG A 46 4.05 3.31 -21.44
CA ARG A 46 4.94 3.20 -22.61
C ARG A 46 6.41 3.04 -22.23
N ILE A 47 6.72 3.12 -20.94
CA ILE A 47 8.09 3.15 -20.43
C ILE A 47 8.31 1.94 -19.53
N ALA A 48 9.37 1.17 -19.81
CA ALA A 48 9.81 0.11 -18.92
C ALA A 48 10.67 0.71 -17.80
N PHE A 49 10.08 0.84 -16.61
CA PHE A 49 10.80 1.33 -15.44
C PHE A 49 11.51 0.18 -14.70
N PRO A 50 12.68 0.43 -14.09
CA PRO A 50 13.25 -0.52 -13.15
C PRO A 50 12.38 -0.60 -11.88
N GLU A 51 12.42 -1.74 -11.20
CA GLU A 51 11.62 -2.02 -9.99
C GLU A 51 11.72 -0.89 -8.94
N SER A 52 12.92 -0.35 -8.73
CA SER A 52 13.17 0.72 -7.76
C SER A 52 12.40 2.01 -8.07
N VAL A 53 12.17 2.31 -9.35
CA VAL A 53 11.43 3.50 -9.79
C VAL A 53 9.93 3.27 -9.66
N GLU A 54 9.42 2.10 -10.08
CA GLU A 54 8.01 1.72 -9.88
C GLU A 54 7.65 1.74 -8.38
N PHE A 55 8.54 1.20 -7.54
CA PHE A 55 8.37 1.22 -6.10
C PHE A 55 8.44 2.64 -5.52
N GLY A 56 9.28 3.50 -6.09
CA GLY A 56 9.33 4.93 -5.77
C GLY A 56 7.99 5.64 -6.02
N PHE A 57 7.31 5.35 -7.13
CA PHE A 57 5.96 5.87 -7.39
C PHE A 57 4.97 5.40 -6.32
N HIS A 58 5.01 4.12 -5.94
CA HIS A 58 4.18 3.60 -4.87
C HIS A 58 4.44 4.32 -3.53
N LEU A 59 5.71 4.51 -3.14
CA LEU A 59 6.06 5.23 -1.92
C LEU A 59 5.59 6.68 -1.92
N PHE A 60 5.64 7.35 -3.08
CA PHE A 60 5.08 8.69 -3.22
C PHE A 60 3.58 8.71 -2.93
N ILE A 61 2.80 7.79 -3.52
CA ILE A 61 1.37 7.65 -3.24
C ILE A 61 1.12 7.33 -1.75
N SER A 62 1.93 6.43 -1.17
CA SER A 62 1.85 6.08 0.25
C SER A 62 2.02 7.29 1.18
N ILE A 63 2.92 8.21 0.85
CA ILE A 63 3.10 9.48 1.59
C ILE A 63 1.85 10.34 1.50
N LEU A 64 1.27 10.50 0.30
CA LEU A 64 0.05 11.29 0.11
C LEU A 64 -1.13 10.70 0.91
N ILE A 65 -1.32 9.39 0.86
CA ILE A 65 -2.37 8.70 1.63
C ILE A 65 -2.15 8.86 3.14
N SER A 66 -0.91 8.72 3.62
CA SER A 66 -0.54 8.95 5.03
C SER A 66 -0.90 10.36 5.50
N VAL A 67 -0.67 11.38 4.67
CA VAL A 67 -1.05 12.78 4.96
C VAL A 67 -2.58 12.90 5.08
N ILE A 68 -3.32 12.36 4.11
CA ILE A 68 -4.78 12.46 4.05
C ILE A 68 -5.43 11.76 5.25
N LEU A 69 -5.04 10.51 5.53
CA LEU A 69 -5.59 9.75 6.66
C LEU A 69 -5.11 10.29 8.03
N GLY A 70 -3.96 10.96 8.07
CA GLY A 70 -3.37 11.56 9.26
C GLY A 70 -3.85 12.98 9.58
N ALA A 71 -4.70 13.58 8.74
CA ALA A 71 -5.15 14.97 8.89
C ALA A 71 -5.99 15.20 10.16
N ARG A 72 -6.62 14.14 10.70
CA ARG A 72 -7.35 14.14 11.97
C ARG A 72 -7.02 12.88 12.76
N PRO A 73 -7.09 12.91 14.09
CA PRO A 73 -6.91 11.73 14.91
C PRO A 73 -8.07 10.74 14.69
N HIS A 74 -7.74 9.50 14.41
CA HIS A 74 -8.71 8.41 14.25
C HIS A 74 -8.31 7.19 15.09
N SER A 75 -9.23 6.23 15.25
CA SER A 75 -8.93 4.97 15.94
C SER A 75 -8.00 4.07 15.11
N LYS A 76 -7.30 3.15 15.76
CA LYS A 76 -6.51 2.12 15.05
C LYS A 76 -7.34 1.34 14.04
N ALA A 77 -8.56 0.97 14.41
CA ALA A 77 -9.48 0.24 13.53
C ALA A 77 -9.82 1.03 12.25
N PHE A 78 -9.96 2.35 12.34
CA PHE A 78 -10.19 3.20 11.18
C PHE A 78 -9.06 3.11 10.15
N TYR A 79 -7.79 3.18 10.58
CA TYR A 79 -6.65 3.10 9.65
C TYR A 79 -6.55 1.74 8.97
N ILE A 80 -6.79 0.65 9.69
CA ILE A 80 -6.80 -0.72 9.13
C ILE A 80 -7.92 -0.85 8.10
N PHE A 81 -9.13 -0.42 8.46
CA PHE A 81 -10.28 -0.45 7.57
C PHE A 81 -10.07 0.41 6.31
N ALA A 82 -9.55 1.63 6.47
CA ALA A 82 -9.21 2.51 5.36
C ALA A 82 -8.17 1.86 4.41
N GLY A 83 -7.14 1.21 4.97
CA GLY A 83 -6.19 0.42 4.20
C GLY A 83 -6.89 -0.66 3.36
N MET A 84 -7.74 -1.48 3.99
CA MET A 84 -8.49 -2.52 3.27
C MET A 84 -9.40 -1.94 2.18
N VAL A 85 -10.09 -0.83 2.44
CA VAL A 85 -10.94 -0.15 1.44
C VAL A 85 -10.10 0.30 0.24
N ILE A 86 -8.93 0.91 0.48
CA ILE A 86 -7.98 1.26 -0.60
C ILE A 86 -7.59 0.00 -1.39
N GLY A 87 -7.26 -1.09 -0.70
CA GLY A 87 -6.94 -2.37 -1.33
C GLY A 87 -8.07 -2.87 -2.24
N VAL A 88 -9.31 -2.91 -1.75
CA VAL A 88 -10.49 -3.33 -2.53
C VAL A 88 -10.70 -2.44 -3.75
N VAL A 89 -10.62 -1.12 -3.58
CA VAL A 89 -10.81 -0.15 -4.67
C VAL A 89 -9.74 -0.29 -5.76
N LEU A 90 -8.50 -0.59 -5.36
CA LEU A 90 -7.37 -0.68 -6.29
C LEU A 90 -7.21 -2.04 -6.95
N TYR A 91 -7.70 -3.13 -6.36
CA TYR A 91 -7.51 -4.47 -6.93
C TYR A 91 -8.04 -4.63 -8.39
N PRO A 92 -9.18 -4.04 -8.79
CA PRO A 92 -9.66 -4.08 -10.18
C PRO A 92 -8.69 -3.52 -11.22
N THR A 93 -7.68 -2.71 -10.82
CA THR A 93 -6.62 -2.26 -11.74
C THR A 93 -5.82 -3.40 -12.34
N THR A 94 -5.94 -4.61 -11.79
CA THR A 94 -5.41 -5.85 -12.36
C THR A 94 -5.96 -6.15 -13.75
N LEU A 95 -7.16 -5.65 -14.10
CA LEU A 95 -7.72 -5.76 -15.45
C LEU A 95 -7.03 -4.87 -16.49
N LEU A 96 -6.24 -3.90 -16.03
CA LEU A 96 -5.59 -2.89 -16.87
C LEU A 96 -4.15 -3.25 -17.22
N SER A 97 -3.66 -4.43 -16.81
CA SER A 97 -2.31 -4.88 -17.13
C SER A 97 -2.21 -6.41 -17.21
N ASN A 98 -1.54 -6.89 -18.25
CA ASN A 98 -1.22 -8.31 -18.41
C ASN A 98 -0.08 -8.79 -17.48
N ARG A 99 0.58 -7.89 -16.73
CA ARG A 99 1.66 -8.21 -15.79
C ARG A 99 1.14 -8.59 -14.39
N THR A 100 -0.12 -8.27 -14.12
CA THR A 100 -0.73 -8.40 -12.80
C THR A 100 -1.53 -9.70 -12.66
N PRO A 101 -1.96 -10.10 -11.45
CA PRO A 101 -2.77 -11.31 -11.25
C PRO A 101 -4.09 -11.29 -12.01
N GLY A 102 -4.79 -12.43 -12.04
CA GLY A 102 -6.17 -12.46 -12.50
C GLY A 102 -7.11 -11.74 -11.53
N LEU A 103 -8.20 -11.15 -12.04
CA LEU A 103 -9.24 -10.51 -11.21
C LEU A 103 -9.82 -11.49 -10.16
N LEU A 104 -9.93 -12.77 -10.51
CA LEU A 104 -10.47 -13.81 -9.63
C LEU A 104 -9.36 -14.66 -8.97
N ASP A 105 -8.11 -14.19 -8.98
CA ASP A 105 -7.04 -14.82 -8.21
C ASP A 105 -7.24 -14.52 -6.71
N PHE A 106 -8.03 -15.38 -6.04
CA PHE A 106 -8.35 -15.22 -4.62
C PHE A 106 -7.12 -15.25 -3.71
N LYS A 107 -6.04 -15.94 -4.11
CA LYS A 107 -4.78 -15.94 -3.36
C LYS A 107 -4.15 -14.55 -3.43
N ALA A 108 -4.02 -13.99 -4.63
CA ALA A 108 -3.48 -12.64 -4.80
C ALA A 108 -4.34 -11.60 -4.07
N MET A 109 -5.67 -11.67 -4.19
CA MET A 109 -6.61 -10.80 -3.46
C MET A 109 -6.41 -10.89 -1.94
N PHE A 110 -6.28 -12.10 -1.40
CA PHE A 110 -6.06 -12.29 0.04
C PHE A 110 -4.78 -11.60 0.51
N TYR A 111 -3.64 -11.88 -0.13
CA TYR A 111 -2.36 -11.25 0.24
C TYR A 111 -2.39 -9.73 0.02
N TRP A 112 -3.04 -9.26 -1.05
CA TRP A 112 -3.23 -7.85 -1.32
C TRP A 112 -3.95 -7.13 -0.17
N LEU A 113 -5.10 -7.68 0.27
CA LEU A 113 -5.88 -7.09 1.36
C LEU A 113 -5.18 -7.20 2.71
N VAL A 114 -4.49 -8.32 3.01
CA VAL A 114 -3.69 -8.46 4.23
C VAL A 114 -2.55 -7.44 4.24
N GLY A 115 -1.87 -7.23 3.11
CA GLY A 115 -0.83 -6.21 2.99
C GLY A 115 -1.38 -4.82 3.28
N HIS A 116 -2.55 -4.48 2.74
CA HIS A 116 -3.17 -3.18 2.94
C HIS A 116 -3.71 -2.99 4.37
N ALA A 117 -4.21 -4.05 5.01
CA ALA A 117 -4.53 -4.03 6.43
C ALA A 117 -3.27 -3.80 7.28
N LEU A 118 -2.15 -4.44 6.92
CA LEU A 118 -0.85 -4.24 7.57
C LEU A 118 -0.34 -2.81 7.39
N TYR A 119 -0.48 -2.22 6.19
CA TYR A 119 -0.20 -0.80 5.95
C TYR A 119 -0.96 0.09 6.94
N GLY A 120 -2.28 -0.09 7.02
CA GLY A 120 -3.14 0.68 7.93
C GLY A 120 -2.78 0.47 9.40
N TYR A 121 -2.42 -0.76 9.79
CA TYR A 121 -1.95 -1.07 11.13
C TYR A 121 -0.65 -0.32 11.47
N VAL A 122 0.36 -0.38 10.61
CA VAL A 122 1.65 0.32 10.82
C VAL A 122 1.42 1.82 10.88
N LEU A 123 0.61 2.36 9.97
CA LEU A 123 0.26 3.78 9.95
C LEU A 123 -0.41 4.23 11.27
N SER A 124 -1.29 3.38 11.83
CA SER A 124 -1.98 3.68 13.08
C SER A 124 -1.02 3.89 14.25
N ILE A 125 0.10 3.15 14.31
CA ILE A 125 1.10 3.27 15.39
C ILE A 125 1.63 4.71 15.48
N PHE A 126 1.72 5.40 14.34
CA PHE A 126 2.23 6.77 14.29
C PHE A 126 1.20 7.85 14.58
N TYR A 127 -0.10 7.56 14.42
CA TYR A 127 -1.17 8.56 14.51
C TYR A 127 -2.14 8.33 15.68
N THR A 128 -2.21 7.12 16.24
CA THR A 128 -2.93 6.90 17.50
C THR A 128 -2.03 7.26 18.66
N LYS A 129 -2.46 8.24 19.47
CA LYS A 129 -1.84 8.50 20.77
C LYS A 129 -2.01 7.27 21.65
N THR A 130 -0.92 6.75 22.18
CA THR A 130 -0.97 5.79 23.28
C THR A 130 -1.55 6.51 24.50
N LYS A 131 -2.48 5.86 25.21
CA LYS A 131 -3.10 6.39 26.46
C LYS A 131 -2.11 6.66 27.60
N HIS A 132 -0.80 6.52 27.38
CA HIS A 132 0.24 6.64 28.40
C HIS A 132 0.67 8.07 28.74
N GLU A 133 0.08 9.10 28.11
CA GLU A 133 0.43 10.52 28.35
C GLU A 133 -0.73 11.32 28.99
N ALA A 134 -1.74 10.65 29.55
CA ALA A 134 -2.92 11.31 30.14
C ALA A 134 -3.27 10.81 31.56
N ALA A 135 -2.29 10.30 32.30
CA ALA A 135 -2.38 9.94 33.72
C ALA A 135 -1.16 10.48 34.45
#